data_AF-A0A5N9G1I5-F1
#
_entry.id   AF-A0A5N9G1I5-F1
#
_cell.length_a   1.000
_cell.length_b   1.000
_cell.length_c   1.000
_cell.angle_alpha   90.00
_cell.angle_beta   90.00
_cell.angle_gamma   90.00
#
_symmetry.space_group_name_H-M   'P 1'
#
loop_
_entity.id
_entity.type
_entity.pdbx_description
1 polymer ?
#
loop_
_entity_poly.entity_id
_entity_poly.type
_entity_poly.pdbx_seq_one_letter_code
_entity_poly.pdbx_strand_id
1 'polypeptide(L)'
;MLYGITWLLLIEVVGFATFVIFLSIFRTIPDKGYSISKPLGIICLSLATWLLSISKIIPATEIATMLIFIGLIICSFIVGIIRINTLKQIVKTNWRIISLTELTFLVTYLIFFSIRYFDPGINHTEQPMDFAFLNSSARTITGQPLDPWFHGDTISYYYFGYWIFGTLSKISLIPTVATYNLSLVVIPAMTASSIFALTSILLKFSRLKFDFLTISCSVIASLTAVFMGNLQGFLEFLKINSIGSSSFWQRVCIDGMQNPVINTIDSWRPTEFWWWFRSSRIINYFGPACEGQGFDYTINEFPFFSYLLGDLHPHVMVTPFLLAFLYIAYDLSKKDLTKSLGVMYWLEVSLAGVILGCVSFINMWIAPICIAIILGIYGLHWLSNTHINPIKLAKSISLVFVTGALVLLPYLWSFQSSIDGLAKTQYQTSIIHGFVIWGPLLILSIPKIMSTFWTTPISTAWKYHVSISFAVISIPWIIRFLIPEASINSDGPSMVGFAFPITILCFISTLTLITLTSREGLSDRSLVLSIFSLSMLLILIPELFYVGDVYGNRMNTVFKLYYPAWILLSICGSYSAYYWLAGYIRPQKFLKYIYTFTAGIIILCAFYYAPAATMTKLNESDISG
;
A
#
# COMPACT_ATOMS: atom_id res chain seq x y z
N MET A 1 -5.49 -28.31 0.04
CA MET A 1 -4.35 -28.35 -0.90
C MET A 1 -4.77 -28.12 -2.37
N LEU A 2 -5.65 -28.94 -2.95
CA LEU A 2 -6.07 -28.80 -4.36
C LEU A 2 -6.58 -27.40 -4.72
N TYR A 3 -7.46 -26.80 -3.90
CA TYR A 3 -7.94 -25.43 -4.12
C TYR A 3 -6.81 -24.40 -4.20
N GLY A 4 -5.75 -24.55 -3.42
CA GLY A 4 -4.58 -23.69 -3.49
C GLY A 4 -3.88 -23.79 -4.85
N ILE A 5 -3.65 -25.00 -5.34
CA ILE A 5 -3.01 -25.22 -6.64
C ILE A 5 -3.89 -24.67 -7.77
N THR A 6 -5.19 -24.97 -7.78
CA THR A 6 -6.13 -24.46 -8.79
C THR A 6 -6.18 -22.93 -8.80
N TRP A 7 -6.21 -22.32 -7.61
CA TRP A 7 -6.18 -20.86 -7.48
C TRP A 7 -4.89 -20.25 -8.00
N LEU A 8 -3.74 -20.82 -7.63
CA LEU A 8 -2.44 -20.39 -8.14
C LEU A 8 -2.39 -20.44 -9.68
N LEU A 9 -2.83 -21.55 -10.27
CA LEU A 9 -2.87 -21.72 -11.73
C LEU A 9 -3.80 -20.68 -12.39
N LEU A 10 -4.96 -20.41 -11.81
CA LEU A 10 -5.87 -19.37 -12.32
C LEU A 10 -5.19 -18.00 -12.35
N ILE A 11 -4.53 -17.61 -11.25
CA ILE A 11 -3.83 -16.32 -11.14
C ILE A 11 -2.68 -16.23 -12.15
N GLU A 12 -1.92 -17.31 -12.35
CA GLU A 12 -0.86 -17.37 -13.35
C GLU A 12 -1.40 -17.24 -14.79
N VAL A 13 -2.49 -17.93 -15.11
CA VAL A 13 -3.11 -17.84 -16.44
C VAL A 13 -3.65 -16.44 -16.70
N VAL A 14 -4.33 -15.83 -15.73
CA VAL A 14 -4.83 -14.44 -15.84
C VAL A 14 -3.67 -13.46 -16.02
N GLY A 15 -2.61 -13.61 -15.22
CA GLY A 15 -1.41 -12.77 -15.30
C GLY A 15 -0.73 -12.89 -16.66
N PHE A 16 -0.43 -14.12 -17.10
CA PHE A 16 0.22 -14.35 -18.39
C PHE A 16 -0.64 -13.84 -19.57
N ALA A 17 -1.95 -14.10 -19.55
CA ALA A 17 -2.84 -13.62 -20.61
C ALA A 17 -2.83 -12.09 -20.71
N THR A 18 -2.86 -11.43 -19.55
CA THR A 18 -2.82 -9.97 -19.48
C THR A 18 -1.48 -9.41 -19.91
N PHE A 19 -0.37 -10.02 -19.53
CA PHE A 19 0.96 -9.61 -19.97
C PHE A 19 1.06 -9.57 -21.49
N VAL A 20 0.59 -10.61 -22.18
CA VAL A 20 0.63 -10.68 -23.65
C VAL A 20 -0.21 -9.58 -24.30
N ILE A 21 -1.40 -9.29 -23.75
CA ILE A 21 -2.29 -8.24 -24.29
C ILE A 21 -1.68 -6.84 -24.09
N PHE A 22 -1.13 -6.57 -22.91
CA PHE A 22 -0.68 -5.23 -22.50
C PHE A 22 0.78 -4.91 -22.84
N LEU A 23 1.55 -5.85 -23.42
CA LEU A 23 2.98 -5.67 -23.76
C LEU A 23 3.29 -4.43 -24.60
N SER A 24 2.30 -3.93 -25.35
CA SER A 24 2.44 -2.80 -26.28
C SER A 24 2.37 -1.43 -25.60
N ILE A 25 1.65 -1.38 -24.48
CA ILE A 25 1.33 -0.18 -23.73
C ILE A 25 2.58 0.22 -22.94
N PHE A 26 3.13 -0.71 -22.16
CA PHE A 26 4.32 -0.49 -21.34
C PHE A 26 5.61 -0.57 -22.17
N ARG A 27 6.05 0.57 -22.68
CA ARG A 27 7.23 0.63 -23.55
C ARG A 27 8.52 0.97 -22.80
N THR A 28 8.45 1.75 -21.72
CA THR A 28 9.66 2.30 -21.10
C THR A 28 10.18 1.42 -19.96
N ILE A 29 9.29 0.71 -19.28
CA ILE A 29 9.67 -0.21 -18.20
C ILE A 29 10.37 -1.47 -18.75
N PRO A 30 11.46 -1.95 -18.10
CA PRO A 30 12.22 -3.12 -18.52
C PRO A 30 11.40 -4.42 -18.71
N ASP A 31 10.53 -4.76 -17.77
CA ASP A 31 9.74 -6.00 -17.75
C ASP A 31 8.48 -5.94 -18.63
N LYS A 32 8.23 -4.81 -19.31
CA LYS A 32 7.05 -4.57 -20.16
C LYS A 32 5.71 -4.79 -19.44
N GLY A 33 5.67 -4.54 -18.14
CA GLY A 33 4.46 -4.67 -17.31
C GLY A 33 4.15 -6.10 -16.88
N TYR A 34 5.09 -7.04 -17.03
CA TYR A 34 4.91 -8.41 -16.53
C TYR A 34 4.61 -8.43 -15.02
N SER A 35 5.35 -7.67 -14.21
CA SER A 35 5.23 -7.75 -12.75
C SER A 35 3.90 -7.24 -12.20
N ILE A 36 3.14 -6.47 -12.98
CA ILE A 36 1.78 -6.02 -12.62
C ILE A 36 0.67 -6.73 -13.40
N SER A 37 1.03 -7.70 -14.25
CA SER A 37 0.06 -8.36 -15.12
C SER A 37 -1.00 -9.16 -14.36
N LYS A 38 -0.64 -9.77 -13.22
CA LYS A 38 -1.55 -10.47 -12.31
C LYS A 38 -2.63 -9.52 -11.74
N PRO A 39 -2.29 -8.44 -10.98
CA PRO A 39 -3.32 -7.53 -10.48
C PRO A 39 -4.07 -6.80 -11.61
N LEU A 40 -3.39 -6.44 -12.70
CA LEU A 40 -4.04 -5.79 -13.86
C LEU A 40 -5.05 -6.71 -14.54
N GLY A 41 -4.74 -8.01 -14.66
CA GLY A 41 -5.62 -8.98 -15.29
C GLY A 41 -6.86 -9.25 -14.45
N ILE A 42 -6.66 -9.47 -13.16
CA ILE A 42 -7.74 -9.72 -12.20
C ILE A 42 -8.71 -8.55 -12.16
N ILE A 43 -8.20 -7.30 -12.09
CA ILE A 43 -9.07 -6.12 -12.01
C ILE A 43 -9.78 -5.84 -13.34
N CYS A 44 -9.13 -6.02 -14.49
CA CYS A 44 -9.75 -5.83 -15.81
C CYS A 44 -10.83 -6.89 -16.07
N LEU A 45 -10.55 -8.15 -15.73
CA LEU A 45 -11.49 -9.26 -15.85
C LEU A 45 -12.74 -8.99 -15.01
N SER A 46 -12.55 -8.63 -13.74
CA SER A 46 -13.64 -8.35 -12.81
C SER A 46 -14.42 -7.08 -13.16
N LEU A 47 -13.74 -6.06 -13.70
CA LEU A 47 -14.39 -4.86 -14.21
C LEU A 47 -15.28 -5.20 -15.41
N ALA A 48 -14.81 -6.05 -16.34
CA ALA A 48 -15.61 -6.47 -17.49
C ALA A 48 -16.88 -7.23 -17.04
N THR A 49 -16.75 -8.17 -16.08
CA THR A 49 -17.92 -8.89 -15.54
C THR A 49 -18.88 -7.95 -14.82
N TRP A 50 -18.37 -6.96 -14.08
CA TRP A 50 -19.19 -5.97 -13.38
C TRP A 50 -19.92 -5.04 -14.35
N LEU A 51 -19.22 -4.44 -15.32
CA LEU A 51 -19.81 -3.51 -16.29
C LEU A 51 -20.90 -4.17 -17.15
N LEU A 52 -20.70 -5.43 -17.56
CA LEU A 52 -21.69 -6.17 -18.34
C LEU A 52 -22.93 -6.54 -17.52
N SER A 53 -22.76 -6.78 -16.22
CA SER A 53 -23.87 -7.15 -15.33
C SER A 53 -24.63 -5.94 -14.78
N ILE A 54 -23.96 -4.82 -14.47
CA ILE A 54 -24.63 -3.58 -14.03
C ILE A 54 -25.43 -2.94 -15.17
N SER A 55 -24.95 -3.06 -16.41
CA SER A 55 -25.68 -2.60 -17.61
C SER A 55 -26.86 -3.50 -17.99
N LYS A 56 -27.07 -4.60 -17.27
CA LYS A 56 -28.11 -5.62 -17.54
C LYS A 56 -27.98 -6.29 -18.92
N ILE A 57 -26.81 -6.20 -19.57
CA ILE A 57 -26.56 -6.82 -20.87
C ILE A 57 -26.29 -8.32 -20.69
N ILE A 58 -25.38 -8.69 -19.79
CA ILE A 58 -25.01 -10.08 -19.51
C ILE A 58 -25.00 -10.30 -17.99
N PRO A 59 -25.82 -11.22 -17.45
CA PRO A 59 -25.78 -11.52 -16.02
C PRO A 59 -24.45 -12.18 -15.65
N ALA A 60 -23.93 -11.87 -14.47
CA ALA A 60 -22.68 -12.42 -13.94
C ALA A 60 -22.85 -13.86 -13.43
N THR A 61 -23.37 -14.76 -14.26
CA THR A 61 -23.43 -16.21 -13.98
C THR A 61 -22.06 -16.86 -14.10
N GLU A 62 -21.87 -18.03 -13.52
CA GLU A 62 -20.64 -18.82 -13.66
C GLU A 62 -20.24 -18.99 -15.14
N ILE A 63 -21.20 -19.40 -15.98
CA ILE A 63 -21.00 -19.58 -17.43
C ILE A 63 -20.55 -18.27 -18.08
N ALA A 64 -21.23 -17.16 -17.82
CA ALA A 64 -20.88 -15.87 -18.41
C ALA A 64 -19.49 -15.40 -17.99
N THR A 65 -19.15 -15.52 -16.70
CA THR A 65 -17.81 -15.17 -16.20
C THR A 65 -16.71 -16.05 -16.79
N MET A 66 -16.98 -17.35 -16.96
CA MET A 66 -16.05 -18.29 -17.60
C MET A 66 -15.87 -17.99 -19.09
N LEU A 67 -16.93 -17.61 -19.82
CA LEU A 67 -16.83 -17.19 -21.22
C LEU A 67 -16.00 -15.92 -21.40
N ILE A 68 -16.14 -14.94 -20.49
CA ILE A 68 -15.30 -13.72 -20.50
C ILE A 68 -13.84 -14.08 -20.24
N PHE A 69 -13.57 -14.99 -19.30
CA PHE A 69 -12.22 -15.51 -19.04
C PHE A 69 -11.63 -16.26 -20.25
N ILE A 70 -12.41 -17.12 -20.90
CA ILE A 70 -12.00 -17.79 -22.14
C ILE A 70 -11.72 -16.77 -23.24
N GLY A 71 -12.55 -15.73 -23.38
CA GLY A 71 -12.34 -14.62 -24.28
C GLY A 71 -10.99 -13.91 -24.05
N LEU A 72 -10.63 -13.66 -22.79
CA LEU A 72 -9.31 -13.12 -22.41
C LEU A 72 -8.16 -14.03 -22.90
N ILE A 73 -8.28 -15.34 -22.70
CA ILE A 73 -7.28 -16.33 -23.15
C ILE A 73 -7.17 -16.33 -24.68
N ILE A 74 -8.29 -16.35 -25.40
CA ILE A 74 -8.32 -16.33 -26.87
C ILE A 74 -7.68 -15.04 -27.40
N CYS A 75 -8.05 -13.88 -26.84
CA CYS A 75 -7.44 -12.60 -27.20
C CYS A 75 -5.92 -12.61 -26.97
N SER A 76 -5.48 -13.10 -25.81
CA SER A 76 -4.06 -13.28 -25.50
C SER A 76 -3.37 -14.19 -26.52
N PHE A 77 -3.98 -15.33 -26.85
CA PHE A 77 -3.41 -16.29 -27.80
C PHE A 77 -3.24 -15.69 -29.20
N ILE A 78 -4.26 -14.98 -29.70
CA ILE A 78 -4.22 -14.27 -31.00
C ILE A 78 -3.10 -13.23 -31.00
N VAL A 79 -3.05 -12.37 -29.97
CA VAL A 79 -1.99 -11.34 -29.84
C VAL A 79 -0.61 -11.98 -29.73
N GLY A 80 -0.51 -13.09 -28.98
CA GLY A 80 0.71 -13.86 -28.78
C GLY A 80 1.25 -14.46 -30.07
N ILE A 81 0.41 -15.00 -30.95
CA ILE A 81 0.81 -15.49 -32.28
C ILE A 81 1.32 -14.33 -33.13
N ILE A 82 0.55 -13.23 -33.21
CA ILE A 82 0.92 -12.05 -34.01
C ILE A 82 2.27 -11.48 -33.56
N ARG A 83 2.60 -11.59 -32.27
CA ARG A 83 3.78 -10.96 -31.66
C ARG A 83 4.79 -11.94 -31.08
N ILE A 84 4.81 -13.18 -31.56
CA ILE A 84 5.61 -14.25 -30.96
C ILE A 84 7.10 -13.93 -30.89
N ASN A 85 7.64 -13.26 -31.93
CA ASN A 85 9.04 -12.86 -31.98
C ASN A 85 9.36 -11.79 -30.93
N THR A 86 8.49 -10.79 -30.79
CA THR A 86 8.62 -9.73 -29.77
C THR A 86 8.52 -10.31 -28.37
N LEU A 87 7.57 -11.22 -28.13
CA LEU A 87 7.39 -11.90 -26.85
C LEU A 87 8.63 -12.71 -26.47
N LYS A 88 9.14 -13.55 -27.38
CA LYS A 88 10.38 -14.33 -27.18
C LYS A 88 11.57 -13.43 -26.87
N GLN A 89 11.70 -12.30 -27.57
CA GLN A 89 12.78 -11.34 -27.32
C GLN A 89 12.65 -10.69 -25.94
N ILE A 90 11.46 -10.21 -25.55
CA ILE A 90 11.22 -9.59 -24.24
C ILE A 90 11.54 -10.57 -23.12
N VAL A 91 11.03 -11.81 -23.20
CA VAL A 91 11.28 -12.85 -22.21
C VAL A 91 12.76 -13.16 -22.14
N LYS A 92 13.43 -13.40 -23.29
CA LYS A 92 14.87 -13.67 -23.33
C LYS A 92 15.71 -12.52 -22.74
N THR A 93 15.32 -11.28 -22.98
CA THR A 93 16.05 -10.10 -22.48
C THR A 93 15.81 -9.83 -21.00
N ASN A 94 14.63 -10.17 -20.47
CA ASN A 94 14.21 -9.80 -19.11
C ASN A 94 13.92 -10.99 -18.19
N TRP A 95 14.29 -12.22 -18.58
CA TRP A 95 13.96 -13.43 -17.83
C TRP A 95 14.40 -13.35 -16.35
N ARG A 96 15.51 -12.67 -16.05
CA ARG A 96 16.01 -12.54 -14.67
C ARG A 96 15.03 -11.80 -13.76
N ILE A 97 14.55 -10.63 -14.17
CA ILE A 97 13.59 -9.85 -13.37
C ILE A 97 12.23 -10.55 -13.33
N ILE A 98 11.81 -11.18 -14.44
CA ILE A 98 10.59 -11.98 -14.52
C ILE A 98 10.66 -13.15 -13.52
N SER A 99 11.70 -13.98 -13.58
CA SER A 99 11.87 -15.14 -12.71
C SER A 99 12.01 -14.77 -11.24
N LEU A 100 12.70 -13.67 -10.90
CA LEU A 100 12.81 -13.22 -9.52
C LEU A 100 11.50 -12.63 -8.99
N THR A 101 10.72 -11.97 -9.85
CA THR A 101 9.36 -11.50 -9.50
C THR A 101 8.47 -12.70 -9.20
N GLU A 102 8.49 -13.73 -10.05
CA GLU A 102 7.72 -14.96 -9.85
C GLU A 102 8.18 -15.74 -8.63
N LEU A 103 9.50 -15.84 -8.40
CA LEU A 103 10.02 -16.47 -7.19
C LEU A 103 9.52 -15.74 -5.94
N THR A 104 9.54 -14.40 -5.95
CA THR A 104 9.02 -13.60 -4.84
C THR A 104 7.53 -13.87 -4.63
N PHE A 105 6.74 -13.87 -5.71
CA PHE A 105 5.32 -14.19 -5.67
C PHE A 105 5.07 -15.58 -5.08
N LEU A 106 5.71 -16.62 -5.60
CA LEU A 106 5.53 -18.01 -5.20
C LEU A 106 5.95 -18.26 -3.75
N VAL A 107 7.10 -17.72 -3.32
CA VAL A 107 7.56 -17.87 -1.94
C VAL A 107 6.59 -17.21 -0.96
N THR A 108 6.17 -15.96 -1.25
CA THR A 108 5.17 -15.29 -0.39
C THR A 108 3.83 -16.01 -0.43
N TYR A 109 3.37 -16.48 -1.59
CA TYR A 109 2.16 -17.30 -1.73
C TYR A 109 2.23 -18.54 -0.83
N LEU A 110 3.32 -19.30 -0.88
CA LEU A 110 3.47 -20.52 -0.08
C LEU A 110 3.50 -20.24 1.42
N ILE A 111 4.11 -19.15 1.86
CA ILE A 111 4.12 -18.74 3.27
C ILE A 111 2.70 -18.44 3.76
N PHE A 112 1.98 -17.55 3.08
CA PHE A 112 0.62 -17.20 3.50
C PHE A 112 -0.38 -18.33 3.28
N PHE A 113 -0.19 -19.16 2.25
CA PHE A 113 -0.96 -20.38 2.06
C PHE A 113 -0.79 -21.32 3.26
N SER A 114 0.43 -21.48 3.76
CA SER A 114 0.69 -22.30 4.95
C SER A 114 -0.01 -21.73 6.18
N ILE A 115 0.10 -20.41 6.42
CA ILE A 115 -0.59 -19.74 7.54
C ILE A 115 -2.11 -20.00 7.46
N ARG A 116 -2.73 -19.73 6.30
CA ARG A 116 -4.17 -19.91 6.10
C ARG A 116 -4.62 -21.35 6.05
N TYR A 117 -3.72 -22.28 5.73
CA TYR A 117 -4.00 -23.71 5.78
C TYR A 117 -4.10 -24.22 7.22
N PHE A 118 -3.28 -23.70 8.13
CA PHE A 118 -3.31 -24.04 9.56
C PHE A 118 -4.22 -23.13 10.42
N ASP A 119 -4.74 -22.05 9.85
CA ASP A 119 -5.78 -21.23 10.46
C ASP A 119 -6.78 -20.76 9.39
N PRO A 120 -7.67 -21.67 8.93
CA PRO A 120 -8.66 -21.36 7.89
C PRO A 120 -9.94 -20.74 8.45
N GLY A 121 -10.04 -20.54 9.77
CA GLY A 121 -11.23 -20.04 10.45
C GLY A 121 -11.69 -18.66 9.94
N ILE A 122 -13.02 -18.49 9.86
CA ILE A 122 -13.69 -17.24 9.48
C ILE A 122 -14.70 -16.91 10.58
N ASN A 123 -14.24 -16.78 11.81
CA ASN A 123 -15.08 -16.77 13.02
C ASN A 123 -14.71 -15.70 14.04
N HIS A 124 -13.70 -14.87 13.79
CA HIS A 124 -13.33 -13.77 14.68
C HIS A 124 -13.52 -12.39 14.03
N THR A 125 -13.54 -11.35 14.87
CA THR A 125 -13.59 -9.94 14.46
C THR A 125 -14.62 -9.67 13.34
N GLU A 126 -14.19 -9.04 12.24
CA GLU A 126 -15.06 -8.66 11.13
C GLU A 126 -15.04 -9.68 9.99
N GLN A 127 -14.35 -10.81 10.15
CA GLN A 127 -14.30 -11.85 9.11
C GLN A 127 -15.68 -12.39 8.70
N PRO A 128 -16.63 -12.66 9.62
CA PRO A 128 -17.97 -13.07 9.22
C PRO A 128 -18.68 -12.02 8.36
N MET A 129 -18.41 -10.74 8.63
CA MET A 129 -18.96 -9.63 7.86
C MET A 129 -18.39 -9.61 6.43
N ASP A 130 -17.07 -9.62 6.30
CA ASP A 130 -16.38 -9.69 5.02
C ASP A 130 -16.77 -10.94 4.21
N PHE A 131 -16.93 -12.07 4.89
CA PHE A 131 -17.34 -13.32 4.25
C PHE A 131 -18.76 -13.27 3.72
N ALA A 132 -19.69 -12.61 4.41
CA ALA A 132 -21.04 -12.45 3.87
C ALA A 132 -21.07 -11.49 2.67
N PHE A 133 -20.24 -10.43 2.65
CA PHE A 133 -20.08 -9.57 1.47
C PHE A 133 -19.46 -10.31 0.28
N LEU A 134 -18.48 -11.19 0.52
CA LEU A 134 -17.94 -12.08 -0.50
C LEU A 134 -19.01 -13.04 -1.04
N ASN A 135 -19.80 -13.67 -0.15
CA ASN A 135 -20.89 -14.56 -0.58
C ASN A 135 -21.95 -13.81 -1.38
N SER A 136 -22.36 -12.62 -0.96
CA SER A 136 -23.33 -11.81 -1.70
C SER A 136 -22.81 -11.46 -3.08
N SER A 137 -21.55 -11.00 -3.17
CA SER A 137 -20.91 -10.66 -4.44
C SER A 137 -20.72 -11.87 -5.36
N ALA A 138 -20.42 -13.04 -4.79
CA ALA A 138 -20.27 -14.28 -5.54
C ALA A 138 -21.62 -14.90 -5.95
N ARG A 139 -22.72 -14.65 -5.24
CA ARG A 139 -24.04 -15.20 -5.59
C ARG A 139 -24.83 -14.29 -6.51
N THR A 140 -24.61 -12.99 -6.44
CA THR A 140 -25.38 -12.04 -7.24
C THR A 140 -25.11 -12.23 -8.74
N ILE A 141 -26.15 -12.04 -9.53
CA ILE A 141 -26.10 -12.09 -11.01
C ILE A 141 -26.14 -10.70 -11.64
N THR A 142 -26.65 -9.71 -10.90
CA THR A 142 -26.66 -8.29 -11.26
C THR A 142 -25.45 -7.62 -10.64
N GLY A 143 -24.92 -6.56 -11.26
CA GLY A 143 -23.77 -5.80 -10.73
C GLY A 143 -24.04 -5.04 -9.41
N GLN A 144 -25.10 -5.41 -8.68
CA GLN A 144 -25.53 -4.85 -7.41
C GLN A 144 -25.75 -6.02 -6.43
N PRO A 145 -24.75 -6.37 -5.62
CA PRO A 145 -24.91 -7.37 -4.56
C PRO A 145 -25.90 -6.89 -3.49
N LEU A 146 -26.71 -7.80 -2.97
CA LEU A 146 -27.68 -7.51 -1.91
C LEU A 146 -26.97 -7.41 -0.56
N ASP A 147 -27.46 -6.53 0.31
CA ASP A 147 -26.96 -6.43 1.67
C ASP A 147 -27.37 -7.67 2.49
N PRO A 148 -26.42 -8.42 3.07
CA PRO A 148 -26.75 -9.61 3.86
C PRO A 148 -27.48 -9.33 5.19
N TRP A 149 -27.42 -8.10 5.71
CA TRP A 149 -28.03 -7.69 6.97
C TRP A 149 -29.30 -6.87 6.77
N PHE A 150 -29.44 -6.18 5.64
CA PHE A 150 -30.59 -5.32 5.34
C PHE A 150 -31.39 -5.85 4.14
N HIS A 151 -32.38 -6.69 4.43
CA HIS A 151 -33.14 -7.44 3.42
C HIS A 151 -33.84 -6.52 2.41
N GLY A 152 -33.53 -6.71 1.13
CA GLY A 152 -34.14 -5.98 0.01
C GLY A 152 -33.28 -4.83 -0.50
N ASP A 153 -32.26 -4.43 0.25
CA ASP A 153 -31.34 -3.36 -0.12
C ASP A 153 -30.03 -3.89 -0.71
N THR A 154 -29.29 -3.00 -1.36
CA THR A 154 -27.97 -3.28 -1.93
C THR A 154 -26.87 -2.82 -0.99
N ILE A 155 -25.70 -3.48 -1.04
CA ILE A 155 -24.54 -3.10 -0.24
C ILE A 155 -24.15 -1.64 -0.51
N SER A 156 -24.28 -0.78 0.51
CA SER A 156 -23.81 0.61 0.50
C SER A 156 -22.40 0.73 1.08
N TYR A 157 -21.49 -0.10 0.55
CA TYR A 157 -20.09 -0.20 0.92
C TYR A 157 -19.25 -0.47 -0.34
N TYR A 158 -17.95 -0.17 -0.31
CA TYR A 158 -17.05 -0.30 -1.48
C TYR A 158 -16.75 -1.77 -1.82
N TYR A 159 -17.76 -2.47 -2.36
CA TYR A 159 -17.80 -3.92 -2.48
C TYR A 159 -16.99 -4.50 -3.65
N PHE A 160 -16.37 -3.67 -4.49
CA PHE A 160 -15.72 -4.15 -5.71
C PHE A 160 -14.55 -5.10 -5.44
N GLY A 161 -13.88 -4.98 -4.28
CA GLY A 161 -12.90 -5.97 -3.83
C GLY A 161 -13.51 -7.37 -3.65
N TYR A 162 -14.67 -7.47 -3.01
CA TYR A 162 -15.40 -8.74 -2.88
C TYR A 162 -15.93 -9.22 -4.23
N TRP A 163 -16.32 -8.32 -5.14
CA TRP A 163 -16.69 -8.67 -6.51
C TRP A 163 -15.53 -9.30 -7.29
N ILE A 164 -14.31 -8.77 -7.12
CA ILE A 164 -13.10 -9.32 -7.74
C ILE A 164 -12.90 -10.77 -7.31
N PHE A 165 -12.87 -11.04 -6.00
CA PHE A 165 -12.63 -12.39 -5.51
C PHE A 165 -13.84 -13.32 -5.73
N GLY A 166 -15.06 -12.80 -5.73
CA GLY A 166 -16.27 -13.52 -6.13
C GLY A 166 -16.26 -13.92 -7.61
N THR A 167 -15.75 -13.06 -8.50
CA THR A 167 -15.56 -13.39 -9.93
C THR A 167 -14.55 -14.53 -10.09
N LEU A 168 -13.45 -14.50 -9.34
CA LEU A 168 -12.46 -15.57 -9.36
C LEU A 168 -13.01 -16.88 -8.77
N SER A 169 -13.86 -16.81 -7.74
CA SER A 169 -14.61 -17.97 -7.21
C SER A 169 -15.47 -18.61 -8.29
N LYS A 170 -16.26 -17.83 -9.03
CA LYS A 170 -17.10 -18.31 -10.15
C LYS A 170 -16.26 -18.97 -11.26
N ILE A 171 -15.14 -18.38 -11.65
CA ILE A 171 -14.29 -18.92 -12.73
C ILE A 171 -13.60 -20.23 -12.30
N SER A 172 -13.15 -20.30 -11.04
CA SER A 172 -12.45 -21.48 -10.52
C SER A 172 -13.38 -22.58 -10.00
N LEU A 173 -14.67 -22.29 -9.84
CA LEU A 173 -15.65 -23.14 -9.16
C LEU A 173 -15.21 -23.51 -7.73
N ILE A 174 -14.42 -22.66 -7.09
CA ILE A 174 -13.95 -22.85 -5.71
C ILE A 174 -14.98 -22.25 -4.76
N PRO A 175 -15.41 -22.97 -3.70
CA PRO A 175 -16.34 -22.43 -2.69
C PRO A 175 -15.80 -21.16 -2.03
N THR A 176 -16.69 -20.23 -1.71
CA THR A 176 -16.35 -18.92 -1.14
C THR A 176 -15.54 -19.02 0.16
N VAL A 177 -15.75 -20.06 0.99
CA VAL A 177 -14.97 -20.31 2.22
C VAL A 177 -13.47 -20.47 1.91
N ALA A 178 -13.15 -21.24 0.87
CA ALA A 178 -11.78 -21.41 0.42
C ALA A 178 -11.29 -20.16 -0.32
N THR A 179 -12.12 -19.53 -1.15
CA THR A 179 -11.79 -18.28 -1.83
C THR A 179 -11.42 -17.16 -0.84
N TYR A 180 -12.13 -17.03 0.28
CA TYR A 180 -11.84 -16.03 1.31
C TYR A 180 -10.38 -16.15 1.79
N ASN A 181 -10.00 -17.36 2.22
CA ASN A 181 -8.65 -17.66 2.66
C ASN A 181 -7.62 -17.50 1.54
N LEU A 182 -7.91 -17.97 0.33
CA LEU A 182 -7.01 -17.86 -0.83
C LEU A 182 -6.83 -16.40 -1.32
N SER A 183 -7.81 -15.54 -1.07
CA SER A 183 -7.71 -14.10 -1.31
C SER A 183 -6.66 -13.47 -0.38
N LEU A 184 -6.70 -13.84 0.91
CA LEU A 184 -5.69 -13.45 1.90
C LEU A 184 -4.29 -14.04 1.64
N VAL A 185 -4.18 -15.07 0.79
CA VAL A 185 -2.91 -15.60 0.31
C VAL A 185 -2.38 -14.79 -0.88
N VAL A 186 -3.22 -14.49 -1.87
CA VAL A 186 -2.76 -13.88 -3.12
C VAL A 186 -2.49 -12.37 -2.99
N ILE A 187 -3.22 -11.67 -2.10
CA ILE A 187 -3.01 -10.23 -1.85
C ILE A 187 -1.57 -9.92 -1.40
N PRO A 188 -1.02 -10.52 -0.33
CA PRO A 188 0.36 -10.28 0.08
C PRO A 188 1.36 -10.77 -0.95
N ALA A 189 1.08 -11.87 -1.66
CA ALA A 189 1.96 -12.40 -2.71
C ALA A 189 2.12 -11.43 -3.89
N MET A 190 1.01 -10.89 -4.42
CA MET A 190 1.04 -9.87 -5.47
C MET A 190 1.66 -8.56 -4.99
N THR A 191 1.45 -8.20 -3.72
CA THR A 191 2.05 -7.01 -3.10
C THR A 191 3.57 -7.15 -3.05
N ALA A 192 4.09 -8.27 -2.53
CA ALA A 192 5.52 -8.55 -2.48
C ALA A 192 6.17 -8.52 -3.86
N SER A 193 5.60 -9.24 -4.84
CA SER A 193 6.17 -9.33 -6.19
C SER A 193 6.16 -7.98 -6.92
N SER A 194 5.09 -7.18 -6.76
CA SER A 194 5.00 -5.85 -7.37
C SER A 194 6.00 -4.88 -6.75
N ILE A 195 6.20 -4.91 -5.43
CA ILE A 195 7.18 -4.05 -4.74
C ILE A 195 8.61 -4.43 -5.09
N PHE A 196 8.91 -5.73 -5.13
CA PHE A 196 10.21 -6.25 -5.57
C PHE A 196 10.58 -5.67 -6.94
N ALA A 197 9.65 -5.80 -7.89
CA ALA A 197 9.92 -5.44 -9.26
C ALA A 197 9.98 -3.91 -9.45
N LEU A 198 9.07 -3.13 -8.82
CA LEU A 198 9.11 -1.67 -8.88
C LEU A 198 10.44 -1.13 -8.32
N THR A 199 10.88 -1.67 -7.19
CA THR A 199 12.15 -1.29 -6.57
C THR A 199 13.34 -1.69 -7.43
N SER A 200 13.32 -2.89 -8.02
CA SER A 200 14.35 -3.34 -8.96
C SER A 200 14.48 -2.40 -10.16
N ILE A 201 13.35 -1.91 -10.68
CA ILE A 201 13.31 -0.95 -11.80
C ILE A 201 13.87 0.41 -11.37
N LEU A 202 13.46 0.93 -10.20
CA LEU A 202 14.00 2.19 -9.64
C LEU A 202 15.51 2.14 -9.40
N LEU A 203 16.03 0.97 -9.03
CA LEU A 203 17.46 0.70 -8.84
C LEU A 203 18.19 0.36 -10.15
N LYS A 204 17.52 0.40 -11.31
CA LYS A 204 18.08 0.14 -12.64
C LYS A 204 18.68 -1.26 -12.78
N PHE A 205 17.90 -2.28 -12.42
CA PHE A 205 18.27 -3.69 -12.50
C PHE A 205 18.99 -4.05 -13.82
N SER A 206 20.13 -4.73 -13.69
CA SER A 206 20.94 -5.16 -14.84
C SER A 206 20.29 -6.32 -15.59
N ARG A 207 20.13 -6.17 -16.91
CA ARG A 207 19.66 -7.26 -17.77
C ARG A 207 20.73 -8.31 -18.04
N LEU A 208 22.01 -7.97 -17.86
CA LEU A 208 23.15 -8.81 -18.25
C LEU A 208 23.56 -9.79 -17.14
N LYS A 209 23.44 -9.38 -15.88
CA LYS A 209 23.90 -10.18 -14.71
C LYS A 209 22.93 -10.06 -13.53
N PHE A 210 22.96 -11.05 -12.65
CA PHE A 210 22.32 -10.95 -11.34
C PHE A 210 23.12 -9.99 -10.48
N ASP A 211 22.61 -8.78 -10.31
CA ASP A 211 23.18 -7.80 -9.38
C ASP A 211 22.69 -8.08 -7.97
N PHE A 212 23.53 -8.76 -7.19
CA PHE A 212 23.20 -9.20 -5.84
C PHE A 212 22.73 -8.05 -4.94
N LEU A 213 23.33 -6.86 -5.06
CA LEU A 213 22.96 -5.72 -4.22
C LEU A 213 21.56 -5.20 -4.56
N THR A 214 21.28 -4.98 -5.85
CA THR A 214 19.95 -4.57 -6.32
C THR A 214 18.88 -5.59 -5.96
N ILE A 215 19.18 -6.88 -6.12
CA ILE A 215 18.26 -7.99 -5.76
C ILE A 215 17.99 -7.97 -4.26
N SER A 216 19.04 -7.92 -3.44
CA SER A 216 18.92 -7.95 -1.98
C SER A 216 18.10 -6.77 -1.46
N CYS A 217 18.36 -5.55 -1.96
CA CYS A 217 17.56 -4.39 -1.59
C CYS A 217 16.10 -4.54 -2.06
N SER A 218 15.85 -5.04 -3.27
CA SER A 218 14.48 -5.25 -3.76
C SER A 218 13.72 -6.31 -2.96
N VAL A 219 14.41 -7.35 -2.47
CA VAL A 219 13.86 -8.31 -1.51
C VAL A 219 13.56 -7.62 -0.18
N ILE A 220 14.46 -6.79 0.34
CA ILE A 220 14.24 -6.00 1.57
C ILE A 220 12.99 -5.11 1.44
N ALA A 221 12.74 -4.49 0.28
CA ALA A 221 11.53 -3.70 0.04
C ALA A 221 10.26 -4.56 0.23
N SER A 222 10.27 -5.77 -0.33
CA SER A 222 9.15 -6.71 -0.24
C SER A 222 8.97 -7.24 1.18
N LEU A 223 10.06 -7.58 1.86
CA LEU A 223 10.04 -8.05 3.24
C LEU A 223 9.53 -6.97 4.20
N THR A 224 9.98 -5.72 4.04
CA THR A 224 9.56 -4.61 4.90
C THR A 224 8.10 -4.19 4.64
N ALA A 225 7.62 -4.35 3.41
CA ALA A 225 6.24 -4.05 3.07
C ALA A 225 5.25 -5.13 3.54
N VAL A 226 5.65 -6.41 3.55
CA VAL A 226 4.73 -7.53 3.80
C VAL A 226 4.90 -8.16 5.16
N PHE A 227 6.12 -8.26 5.69
CA PHE A 227 6.44 -9.04 6.89
C PHE A 227 6.91 -8.23 8.09
N MET A 228 7.46 -7.03 7.89
CA MET A 228 7.93 -6.22 9.01
C MET A 228 6.76 -5.69 9.84
N GLY A 229 6.86 -5.84 11.16
CA GLY A 229 5.95 -5.21 12.10
C GLY A 229 6.48 -3.89 12.62
N ASN A 230 5.73 -3.28 13.53
CA ASN A 230 6.24 -2.18 14.35
C ASN A 230 7.04 -2.71 15.55
N LEU A 231 7.57 -1.80 16.38
CA LEU A 231 8.41 -2.18 17.52
C LEU A 231 7.61 -2.70 18.72
N GLN A 232 6.28 -2.64 18.71
CA GLN A 232 5.47 -3.08 19.87
C GLN A 232 5.66 -4.58 20.14
N GLY A 233 5.79 -5.41 19.10
CA GLY A 233 6.05 -6.83 19.32
C GLY A 233 7.36 -7.12 20.04
N PHE A 234 8.41 -6.35 19.75
CA PHE A 234 9.66 -6.46 20.49
C PHE A 234 9.55 -5.89 21.92
N LEU A 235 8.73 -4.85 22.12
CA LEU A 235 8.43 -4.36 23.48
C LEU A 235 7.72 -5.45 24.30
N GLU A 236 6.80 -6.22 23.72
CA GLU A 236 6.18 -7.36 24.42
C GLU A 236 7.22 -8.42 24.81
N PHE A 237 8.19 -8.69 23.93
CA PHE A 237 9.31 -9.57 24.26
C PHE A 237 10.13 -9.06 25.46
N LEU A 238 10.43 -7.76 25.52
CA LEU A 238 11.11 -7.18 26.68
C LEU A 238 10.25 -7.29 27.94
N LYS A 239 8.96 -7.02 27.80
CA LYS A 239 7.99 -7.05 28.90
C LYS A 239 7.89 -8.44 29.53
N ILE A 240 7.72 -9.51 28.75
CA ILE A 240 7.62 -10.89 29.28
C ILE A 240 8.91 -11.41 29.94
N ASN A 241 10.04 -10.76 29.66
CA ASN A 241 11.34 -11.05 30.28
C ASN A 241 11.65 -10.11 31.46
N SER A 242 10.65 -9.35 31.94
CA SER A 242 10.79 -8.36 33.02
C SER A 242 11.90 -7.33 32.76
N ILE A 243 12.17 -7.01 31.49
CA ILE A 243 13.16 -6.01 31.09
C ILE A 243 12.49 -4.62 31.05
N GLY A 244 13.07 -3.65 31.74
CA GLY A 244 12.59 -2.26 31.80
C GLY A 244 11.95 -1.91 33.15
N SER A 245 12.25 -0.72 33.66
CA SER A 245 11.70 -0.23 34.93
C SER A 245 10.23 0.20 34.80
N SER A 246 9.52 0.35 35.92
CA SER A 246 8.13 0.87 35.90
C SER A 246 8.05 2.26 35.23
N SER A 247 9.04 3.13 35.46
CA SER A 247 9.09 4.43 34.79
C SER A 247 9.27 4.31 33.27
N PHE A 248 9.98 3.30 32.78
CA PHE A 248 10.09 3.05 31.34
C PHE A 248 8.73 2.68 30.75
N TRP A 249 8.02 1.72 31.35
CA TRP A 249 6.71 1.25 30.86
C TRP A 249 5.63 2.33 30.95
N GLN A 250 5.63 3.13 32.02
CA GLN A 250 4.77 4.31 32.13
C GLN A 250 5.05 5.36 31.04
N ARG A 251 6.30 5.53 30.58
CA ARG A 251 6.62 6.41 29.45
C ARG A 251 6.22 5.83 28.11
N VAL A 252 6.35 4.51 27.93
CA VAL A 252 5.90 3.82 26.71
C VAL A 252 4.38 3.96 26.56
N CYS A 253 3.64 3.81 27.66
CA CYS A 253 2.22 4.09 27.75
C CYS A 253 1.39 3.47 26.60
N ILE A 254 1.58 2.17 26.37
CA ILE A 254 0.76 1.38 25.44
C ILE A 254 -0.23 0.58 26.28
N ASP A 255 -1.44 0.41 25.76
CA ASP A 255 -2.51 -0.31 26.46
C ASP A 255 -2.06 -1.69 26.93
N GLY A 256 -2.36 -2.05 28.17
CA GLY A 256 -1.91 -3.28 28.82
C GLY A 256 -0.39 -3.42 29.02
N MET A 257 0.43 -2.40 28.75
CA MET A 257 1.90 -2.44 28.87
C MET A 257 2.48 -1.38 29.82
N GLN A 258 1.66 -0.82 30.73
CA GLN A 258 2.07 0.29 31.60
C GLN A 258 2.99 -0.14 32.75
N ASN A 259 3.07 -1.45 33.06
CA ASN A 259 3.86 -1.99 34.16
C ASN A 259 4.68 -3.22 33.72
N PRO A 260 5.85 -3.47 34.35
CA PRO A 260 6.62 -4.69 34.14
C PRO A 260 5.85 -5.91 34.66
N VAL A 261 6.13 -7.09 34.09
CA VAL A 261 5.59 -8.35 34.62
C VAL A 261 6.39 -8.80 35.83
N ILE A 262 5.70 -9.39 36.81
CA ILE A 262 6.30 -9.91 38.04
C ILE A 262 6.98 -11.27 37.79
N ASN A 263 6.37 -12.11 36.94
CA ASN A 263 6.88 -13.44 36.61
C ASN A 263 7.33 -13.48 35.15
N THR A 264 8.57 -13.90 34.92
CA THR A 264 9.07 -14.15 33.57
C THR A 264 8.49 -15.43 32.99
N ILE A 265 8.39 -15.48 31.67
CA ILE A 265 7.89 -16.65 30.93
C ILE A 265 9.08 -17.30 30.23
N ASP A 266 9.23 -18.62 30.36
CA ASP A 266 10.22 -19.40 29.61
C ASP A 266 9.72 -19.64 28.17
N SER A 267 9.73 -18.57 27.38
CA SER A 267 9.30 -18.58 25.97
C SER A 267 9.99 -17.47 25.19
N TRP A 268 10.37 -17.76 23.95
CA TRP A 268 10.90 -16.75 23.02
C TRP A 268 9.83 -15.79 22.51
N ARG A 269 8.53 -16.07 22.76
CA ARG A 269 7.37 -15.25 22.37
C ARG A 269 6.38 -15.03 23.52
N PRO A 270 5.60 -13.94 23.51
CA PRO A 270 4.49 -13.81 24.45
C PRO A 270 3.46 -14.93 24.25
N THR A 271 2.90 -15.39 25.36
CA THR A 271 1.88 -16.47 25.41
C THR A 271 0.52 -15.98 25.88
N GLU A 272 0.42 -14.70 26.26
CA GLU A 272 -0.84 -14.06 26.60
C GLU A 272 -1.78 -14.09 25.38
N PHE A 273 -3.02 -14.50 25.61
CA PHE A 273 -4.04 -14.55 24.56
C PHE A 273 -4.14 -13.19 23.86
N TRP A 274 -4.07 -13.18 22.54
CA TRP A 274 -4.25 -11.97 21.72
C TRP A 274 -3.26 -10.82 21.96
N TRP A 275 -2.09 -11.07 22.56
CA TRP A 275 -1.06 -10.03 22.73
C TRP A 275 -0.71 -9.32 21.40
N TRP A 276 -0.70 -10.08 20.30
CA TRP A 276 -0.38 -9.61 18.96
C TRP A 276 -1.40 -8.60 18.42
N PHE A 277 -2.61 -8.58 19.00
CA PHE A 277 -3.69 -7.66 18.65
C PHE A 277 -3.42 -6.22 19.12
N ARG A 278 -2.62 -6.05 20.18
CA ARG A 278 -2.23 -4.74 20.70
C ARG A 278 -1.30 -3.97 19.77
N SER A 279 -0.57 -4.65 18.88
CA SER A 279 0.36 -3.99 17.95
C SER A 279 -0.33 -3.03 16.98
N SER A 280 -1.64 -3.15 16.76
CA SER A 280 -2.42 -2.21 15.94
C SER A 280 -3.18 -1.16 16.75
N ARG A 281 -2.95 -1.03 18.06
CA ARG A 281 -3.60 -0.06 18.97
C ARG A 281 -2.58 0.64 19.87
N ILE A 282 -1.49 1.08 19.26
CA ILE A 282 -0.38 1.77 19.94
C ILE A 282 -0.77 3.21 20.23
N ILE A 283 -1.55 3.83 19.34
CA ILE A 283 -1.98 5.22 19.47
C ILE A 283 -3.16 5.25 20.45
N ASN A 284 -2.87 5.67 21.69
CA ASN A 284 -3.87 5.96 22.70
C ASN A 284 -3.33 6.99 23.71
N TYR A 285 -4.22 7.74 24.35
CA TYR A 285 -3.87 8.72 25.37
C TYR A 285 -4.64 8.44 26.66
N PHE A 286 -3.93 8.11 27.73
CA PHE A 286 -4.49 7.69 29.03
C PHE A 286 -4.40 8.78 30.11
N GLY A 287 -4.31 10.05 29.71
CA GLY A 287 -4.01 11.17 30.62
C GLY A 287 -2.50 11.32 30.90
N PRO A 288 -2.10 12.39 31.63
CA PRO A 288 -0.69 12.70 31.87
C PRO A 288 0.07 11.65 32.68
N ALA A 289 -0.63 10.93 33.56
CA ALA A 289 -0.07 9.88 34.41
C ALA A 289 -0.08 8.48 33.77
N CYS A 290 -0.71 8.31 32.60
CA CYS A 290 -0.91 7.01 31.95
C CYS A 290 -1.71 5.98 32.80
N GLU A 291 -2.62 6.45 33.65
CA GLU A 291 -3.40 5.60 34.57
C GLU A 291 -4.92 5.72 34.34
N GLY A 292 -5.36 6.63 33.45
CA GLY A 292 -6.77 6.88 33.16
C GLY A 292 -7.34 5.98 32.08
N GLN A 293 -8.60 6.24 31.72
CA GLN A 293 -9.23 5.66 30.52
C GLN A 293 -8.58 6.23 29.25
N GLY A 294 -8.51 5.43 28.20
CA GLY A 294 -8.02 5.89 26.89
C GLY A 294 -8.99 6.88 26.23
N PHE A 295 -8.51 8.08 25.92
CA PHE A 295 -9.26 9.17 25.28
C PHE A 295 -9.08 9.22 23.75
N ASP A 296 -8.07 8.55 23.20
CA ASP A 296 -7.79 8.50 21.74
C ASP A 296 -7.52 7.06 21.29
N TYR A 297 -8.47 6.15 21.53
CA TYR A 297 -8.33 4.77 21.09
C TYR A 297 -8.33 4.69 19.57
N THR A 298 -7.14 4.63 18.97
CA THR A 298 -6.93 4.72 17.53
C THR A 298 -6.32 3.42 17.00
N ILE A 299 -6.99 2.83 16.01
CA ILE A 299 -6.48 1.67 15.28
C ILE A 299 -5.42 2.14 14.26
N ASN A 300 -4.25 1.52 14.31
CA ASN A 300 -3.07 1.78 13.48
C ASN A 300 -2.53 0.48 12.84
N GLU A 301 -3.31 -0.14 11.97
CA GLU A 301 -2.87 -1.37 11.29
C GLU A 301 -1.67 -1.17 10.37
N PHE A 302 -0.88 -2.24 10.22
CA PHE A 302 0.21 -2.38 9.25
C PHE A 302 0.03 -3.68 8.47
N PRO A 303 0.67 -3.85 7.30
CA PRO A 303 0.30 -4.92 6.38
C PRO A 303 0.33 -6.33 6.98
N PHE A 304 1.42 -6.72 7.67
CA PHE A 304 1.50 -8.06 8.25
C PHE A 304 0.42 -8.32 9.29
N PHE A 305 0.07 -7.32 10.11
CA PHE A 305 -1.04 -7.42 11.07
C PHE A 305 -2.34 -7.77 10.36
N SER A 306 -2.72 -7.03 9.32
CA SER A 306 -3.99 -7.25 8.61
C SER A 306 -3.98 -8.59 7.86
N TYR A 307 -2.84 -8.98 7.26
CA TYR A 307 -2.70 -10.29 6.62
C TYR A 307 -2.79 -11.46 7.60
N LEU A 308 -2.32 -11.28 8.84
CA LEU A 308 -2.43 -12.28 9.89
C LEU A 308 -3.85 -12.31 10.48
N LEU A 309 -4.41 -11.14 10.82
CA LEU A 309 -5.78 -10.98 11.33
C LEU A 309 -6.77 -11.69 10.40
N GLY A 310 -6.71 -11.40 9.10
CA GLY A 310 -7.52 -12.06 8.10
C GLY A 310 -8.92 -11.50 7.92
N ASP A 311 -9.11 -10.23 8.30
CA ASP A 311 -10.24 -9.46 7.84
C ASP A 311 -9.94 -9.05 6.40
N LEU A 312 -10.81 -9.45 5.47
CA LEU A 312 -10.66 -9.19 4.04
C LEU A 312 -11.15 -7.78 3.71
N HIS A 313 -10.70 -6.80 4.50
CA HIS A 313 -11.14 -5.44 4.36
C HIS A 313 -10.64 -4.82 3.06
N PRO A 314 -11.33 -3.78 2.56
CA PRO A 314 -10.96 -3.26 1.26
C PRO A 314 -9.66 -2.43 1.24
N HIS A 315 -9.16 -1.94 2.39
CA HIS A 315 -7.80 -1.37 2.45
C HIS A 315 -6.70 -2.42 2.31
N VAL A 316 -6.97 -3.66 2.71
CA VAL A 316 -6.08 -4.80 2.49
C VAL A 316 -6.13 -5.20 1.02
N MET A 317 -7.34 -5.39 0.48
CA MET A 317 -7.57 -5.83 -0.91
C MET A 317 -7.00 -4.87 -1.97
N VAL A 318 -7.06 -3.55 -1.74
CA VAL A 318 -6.65 -2.56 -2.76
C VAL A 318 -5.14 -2.53 -3.01
N THR A 319 -4.32 -2.99 -2.06
CA THR A 319 -2.86 -2.87 -2.06
C THR A 319 -2.17 -3.28 -3.37
N PRO A 320 -2.35 -4.51 -3.89
CA PRO A 320 -1.71 -4.93 -5.15
C PRO A 320 -2.18 -4.12 -6.37
N PHE A 321 -3.41 -3.62 -6.35
CA PHE A 321 -3.97 -2.81 -7.44
C PHE A 321 -3.48 -1.35 -7.38
N LEU A 322 -3.28 -0.79 -6.18
CA LEU A 322 -2.58 0.49 -5.99
C LEU A 322 -1.13 0.40 -6.50
N LEU A 323 -0.43 -0.71 -6.29
CA LEU A 323 0.92 -0.92 -6.83
C LEU A 323 0.91 -1.02 -8.36
N ALA A 324 -0.11 -1.64 -8.96
CA ALA A 324 -0.29 -1.62 -10.41
C ALA A 324 -0.50 -0.18 -10.93
N PHE A 325 -1.27 0.64 -10.22
CA PHE A 325 -1.43 2.05 -10.53
C PHE A 325 -0.11 2.83 -10.44
N LEU A 326 0.69 2.61 -9.38
CA LEU A 326 2.01 3.24 -9.22
C LEU A 326 2.98 2.87 -10.34
N TYR A 327 2.90 1.64 -10.85
CA TYR A 327 3.66 1.18 -12.01
C TYR A 327 3.29 1.92 -13.30
N ILE A 328 1.98 2.07 -13.57
CA ILE A 328 1.49 2.84 -14.71
C ILE A 328 1.94 4.30 -14.57
N ALA A 329 1.82 4.86 -13.37
CA ALA A 329 2.27 6.20 -13.04
C ALA A 329 3.78 6.37 -13.28
N TYR A 330 4.59 5.36 -12.95
CA TYR A 330 6.02 5.33 -13.26
C TYR A 330 6.30 5.32 -14.77
N ASP A 331 5.65 4.46 -15.58
CA ASP A 331 5.86 4.44 -17.05
C ASP A 331 5.47 5.78 -17.69
N LEU A 332 4.37 6.40 -17.23
CA LEU A 332 3.93 7.74 -17.63
C LEU A 332 4.96 8.82 -17.28
N SER A 333 5.61 8.69 -16.12
CA SER A 333 6.66 9.61 -15.69
C SER A 333 7.91 9.57 -16.59
N LYS A 334 8.10 8.50 -17.37
CA LYS A 334 9.25 8.34 -18.28
C LYS A 334 8.98 8.81 -19.71
N LYS A 335 7.76 9.24 -20.02
CA LYS A 335 7.40 9.71 -21.37
C LYS A 335 7.96 11.10 -21.62
N ASP A 336 8.44 11.31 -22.85
CA ASP A 336 8.85 12.63 -23.33
C ASP A 336 7.63 13.39 -23.88
N LEU A 337 7.05 14.27 -23.06
CA LEU A 337 5.84 15.02 -23.40
C LEU A 337 6.10 16.20 -24.36
N THR A 338 7.36 16.51 -24.65
CA THR A 338 7.71 17.54 -25.65
C THR A 338 7.36 17.07 -27.06
N LYS A 339 7.47 15.76 -27.33
CA LYS A 339 7.22 15.14 -28.64
C LYS A 339 5.73 14.89 -28.90
N SER A 340 5.42 14.49 -30.14
CA SER A 340 4.09 13.99 -30.49
C SER A 340 3.82 12.68 -29.77
N LEU A 341 2.60 12.53 -29.25
CA LEU A 341 2.19 11.38 -28.44
C LEU A 341 1.30 10.48 -29.30
N GLY A 342 1.72 9.24 -29.50
CA GLY A 342 0.99 8.25 -30.28
C GLY A 342 -0.17 7.61 -29.50
N VAL A 343 -0.96 6.78 -30.18
CA VAL A 343 -2.14 6.10 -29.61
C VAL A 343 -1.82 5.32 -28.34
N MET A 344 -0.66 4.66 -28.27
CA MET A 344 -0.27 3.86 -27.09
C MET A 344 -0.11 4.70 -25.83
N TYR A 345 0.33 5.96 -25.94
CA TYR A 345 0.37 6.88 -24.79
C TYR A 345 -1.04 7.16 -24.27
N TRP A 346 -1.98 7.48 -25.16
CA TRP A 346 -3.35 7.78 -24.76
C TRP A 346 -4.09 6.57 -24.20
N LEU A 347 -3.80 5.36 -24.70
CA LEU A 347 -4.30 4.11 -24.12
C LEU A 347 -3.77 3.90 -22.69
N GLU A 348 -2.50 4.21 -22.44
CA GLU A 348 -1.89 4.13 -21.11
C GLU A 348 -2.49 5.15 -20.13
N VAL A 349 -2.71 6.39 -20.59
CA VAL A 349 -3.40 7.43 -19.80
C VAL A 349 -4.85 7.02 -19.50
N SER A 350 -5.56 6.49 -20.49
CA SER A 350 -6.91 5.96 -20.30
C SER A 350 -6.92 4.80 -19.31
N LEU A 351 -5.94 3.88 -19.41
CA LEU A 351 -5.77 2.78 -18.48
C LEU A 351 -5.49 3.27 -17.06
N ALA A 352 -4.65 4.29 -16.89
CA ALA A 352 -4.40 4.91 -15.58
C ALA A 352 -5.71 5.41 -14.94
N GLY A 353 -6.59 6.05 -15.72
CA GLY A 353 -7.90 6.47 -15.22
C GLY A 353 -8.86 5.33 -14.93
N VAL A 354 -8.91 4.29 -15.76
CA VAL A 354 -9.69 3.07 -15.48
C VAL A 354 -9.23 2.44 -14.17
N ILE A 355 -7.92 2.27 -13.96
CA ILE A 355 -7.37 1.72 -12.72
C ILE A 355 -7.63 2.66 -11.54
N LEU A 356 -7.55 3.98 -11.70
CA LEU A 356 -7.95 4.95 -10.68
C LEU A 356 -9.40 4.73 -10.26
N GLY A 357 -10.31 4.57 -11.22
CA GLY A 357 -11.72 4.28 -10.95
C GLY A 357 -11.88 2.97 -10.17
N CYS A 358 -11.22 1.90 -10.62
CA CYS A 358 -11.30 0.61 -9.96
C CYS A 358 -10.72 0.62 -8.53
N VAL A 359 -9.52 1.17 -8.31
CA VAL A 359 -8.92 1.18 -6.95
C VAL A 359 -9.72 2.05 -5.99
N SER A 360 -10.32 3.14 -6.48
CA SER A 360 -11.25 3.97 -5.71
C SER A 360 -12.54 3.21 -5.40
N PHE A 361 -12.99 2.32 -6.28
CA PHE A 361 -14.15 1.47 -6.04
C PHE A 361 -13.84 0.34 -5.05
N ILE A 362 -12.61 -0.19 -5.04
CA ILE A 362 -12.18 -1.12 -3.99
C ILE A 362 -12.09 -0.38 -2.66
N ASN A 363 -11.49 0.81 -2.62
CA ASN A 363 -11.38 1.60 -1.41
C ASN A 363 -11.34 3.09 -1.76
N MET A 364 -12.42 3.81 -1.42
CA MET A 364 -12.57 5.23 -1.78
C MET A 364 -11.48 6.13 -1.19
N TRP A 365 -10.87 5.74 -0.06
CA TRP A 365 -9.77 6.48 0.56
C TRP A 365 -8.50 6.53 -0.29
N ILE A 366 -8.38 5.65 -1.30
CA ILE A 366 -7.26 5.65 -2.25
C ILE A 366 -7.43 6.70 -3.34
N ALA A 367 -8.65 7.18 -3.60
CA ALA A 367 -8.90 8.14 -4.68
C ALA A 367 -8.05 9.42 -4.53
N PRO A 368 -8.00 10.11 -3.37
CA PRO A 368 -7.15 11.29 -3.19
C PRO A 368 -5.65 10.99 -3.39
N ILE A 369 -5.20 9.79 -3.03
CA ILE A 369 -3.80 9.35 -3.18
C ILE A 369 -3.45 9.20 -4.66
N CYS A 370 -4.26 8.47 -5.42
CA CYS A 370 -4.08 8.29 -6.87
C CYS A 370 -4.13 9.62 -7.63
N ILE A 371 -5.03 10.51 -7.22
CA ILE A 371 -5.15 11.86 -7.78
C ILE A 371 -3.87 12.67 -7.50
N ALA A 372 -3.39 12.68 -6.25
CA ALA A 372 -2.16 13.36 -5.88
C ALA A 372 -0.94 12.84 -6.66
N ILE A 373 -0.87 11.53 -6.91
CA ILE A 373 0.19 10.91 -7.73
C ILE A 373 0.15 11.44 -9.18
N ILE A 374 -1.03 11.44 -9.82
CA ILE A 374 -1.17 11.87 -11.23
C ILE A 374 -0.90 13.36 -11.38
N LEU A 375 -1.49 14.18 -10.51
CA LEU A 375 -1.23 15.62 -10.49
C LEU A 375 0.25 15.91 -10.20
N GLY A 376 0.84 15.16 -9.28
CA GLY A 376 2.27 15.22 -8.96
C GLY A 376 3.15 14.93 -10.17
N ILE A 377 2.90 13.84 -10.90
CA ILE A 377 3.69 13.46 -12.09
C ILE A 377 3.62 14.52 -13.18
N TYR A 378 2.41 14.99 -13.53
CA TYR A 378 2.26 15.99 -14.58
C TYR A 378 2.76 17.38 -14.13
N GLY A 379 2.63 17.72 -12.84
CA GLY A 379 3.23 18.90 -12.24
C GLY A 379 4.76 18.86 -12.27
N LEU A 380 5.36 17.71 -11.99
CA LEU A 380 6.81 17.50 -12.08
C LEU A 380 7.31 17.53 -13.52
N HIS A 381 6.54 17.02 -14.49
CA HIS A 381 6.83 17.19 -15.91
C HIS A 381 6.90 18.67 -16.28
N TRP A 382 5.87 19.45 -15.94
CA TRP A 382 5.85 20.89 -16.20
C TRP A 382 7.03 21.61 -15.54
N LEU A 383 7.34 21.28 -14.29
CA LEU A 383 8.48 21.83 -13.57
C LEU A 383 9.83 21.46 -14.20
N SER A 384 9.93 20.25 -14.77
CA SER A 384 11.15 19.77 -15.41
C SER A 384 11.45 20.47 -16.74
N ASN A 385 10.41 20.86 -17.47
CA ASN A 385 10.54 21.50 -18.77
C ASN A 385 9.32 22.37 -19.09
N THR A 386 9.49 23.68 -18.99
CA THR A 386 8.42 24.66 -19.24
C THR A 386 8.00 24.75 -20.71
N HIS A 387 8.75 24.16 -21.64
CA HIS A 387 8.36 24.05 -23.05
C HIS A 387 7.30 22.96 -23.31
N ILE A 388 6.95 22.15 -22.30
CA ILE A 388 5.85 21.19 -22.44
C ILE A 388 4.54 21.94 -22.62
N ASN A 389 3.80 21.58 -23.66
CA ASN A 389 2.51 22.19 -23.96
C ASN A 389 1.49 21.92 -22.82
N PRO A 390 0.98 22.96 -22.13
CA PRO A 390 0.06 22.79 -21.00
C PRO A 390 -1.26 22.14 -21.40
N ILE A 391 -1.69 22.27 -22.65
CA ILE A 391 -2.90 21.61 -23.17
C ILE A 391 -2.70 20.09 -23.19
N LYS A 392 -1.50 19.58 -23.48
CA LYS A 392 -1.23 18.12 -23.44
C LYS A 392 -1.34 17.59 -22.01
N LEU A 393 -0.81 18.33 -21.03
CA LEU A 393 -0.91 18.00 -19.61
C LEU A 393 -2.38 18.00 -19.17
N ALA A 394 -3.10 19.09 -19.45
CA ALA A 394 -4.52 19.21 -19.12
C ALA A 394 -5.36 18.10 -19.77
N LYS A 395 -5.12 17.76 -21.04
CA LYS A 395 -5.79 16.63 -21.71
C LYS A 395 -5.49 15.29 -21.06
N SER A 396 -4.24 15.05 -20.66
CA SER A 396 -3.86 13.78 -20.02
C SER A 396 -4.52 13.64 -18.65
N ILE A 397 -4.44 14.70 -17.83
CA ILE A 397 -5.10 14.77 -16.53
C ILE A 397 -6.62 14.59 -16.68
N SER A 398 -7.24 15.34 -17.61
CA SER A 398 -8.68 15.27 -17.86
C SER A 398 -9.10 13.87 -18.31
N LEU A 399 -8.32 13.21 -19.17
CA LEU A 399 -8.62 11.85 -19.63
C LEU A 399 -8.59 10.86 -18.47
N VAL A 400 -7.59 10.93 -17.58
CA VAL A 400 -7.53 10.08 -16.37
C VAL A 400 -8.77 10.27 -15.51
N PHE A 401 -9.17 11.52 -15.25
CA PHE A 401 -10.34 11.82 -14.43
C PHE A 401 -11.64 11.37 -15.10
N VAL A 402 -11.80 11.63 -16.40
CA VAL A 402 -13.00 11.24 -17.14
C VAL A 402 -13.14 9.73 -17.16
N THR A 403 -12.10 8.97 -17.51
CA THR A 403 -12.22 7.50 -17.55
C THR A 403 -12.37 6.90 -16.16
N GLY A 404 -11.74 7.45 -15.13
CA GLY A 404 -11.95 7.03 -13.75
C GLY A 404 -13.36 7.31 -13.24
N ALA A 405 -13.90 8.50 -13.53
CA ALA A 405 -15.26 8.86 -13.20
C ALA A 405 -16.28 7.98 -13.92
N LEU A 406 -16.08 7.70 -15.22
CA LEU A 406 -16.96 6.81 -15.99
C LEU A 406 -17.04 5.40 -15.42
N VAL A 407 -15.92 4.85 -14.91
CA VAL A 407 -15.90 3.55 -14.24
C VAL A 407 -16.67 3.59 -12.92
N LEU A 408 -16.51 4.65 -12.13
CA LEU A 408 -17.12 4.79 -10.81
C LEU A 408 -18.60 5.18 -10.84
N LEU A 409 -19.03 5.92 -11.86
CA LEU A 409 -20.34 6.56 -11.91
C LEU A 409 -21.51 5.61 -11.64
N PRO A 410 -21.57 4.39 -12.20
CA PRO A 410 -22.71 3.49 -11.95
C PRO A 410 -22.83 3.09 -10.48
N TYR A 411 -21.70 2.99 -9.76
CA TYR A 411 -21.70 2.70 -8.34
C TYR A 411 -22.03 3.93 -7.49
N LEU A 412 -21.46 5.09 -7.84
CA LEU A 412 -21.70 6.34 -7.10
C LEU A 412 -23.17 6.77 -7.12
N TRP A 413 -23.96 6.32 -8.10
CA TRP A 413 -25.39 6.60 -8.15
C TRP A 413 -26.16 6.00 -6.98
N SER A 414 -25.81 4.78 -6.56
CA SER A 414 -26.50 4.07 -5.46
C SER A 414 -25.78 4.17 -4.12
N PHE A 415 -24.54 4.69 -4.11
CA PHE A 415 -23.73 4.73 -2.90
C PHE A 415 -24.24 5.77 -1.89
N GLN A 416 -24.45 5.34 -0.66
CA GLN A 416 -24.74 6.21 0.48
C GLN A 416 -23.51 6.26 1.40
N SER A 417 -23.08 7.47 1.77
CA SER A 417 -21.92 7.67 2.63
C SER A 417 -22.33 7.92 4.07
N SER A 418 -21.58 7.34 5.02
CA SER A 418 -21.70 7.56 6.46
C SER A 418 -20.69 8.60 7.01
N ILE A 419 -20.17 9.47 6.13
CA ILE A 419 -19.17 10.49 6.48
C ILE A 419 -19.88 11.80 6.83
N ASP A 420 -19.52 12.37 7.98
CA ASP A 420 -20.12 13.63 8.49
C ASP A 420 -19.30 14.88 8.12
N GLY A 421 -18.13 14.71 7.48
CA GLY A 421 -17.27 15.81 7.02
C GLY A 421 -15.86 15.72 7.59
N LEU A 422 -15.17 16.86 7.71
CA LEU A 422 -13.83 16.92 8.32
C LEU A 422 -13.92 17.41 9.77
N ALA A 423 -13.19 16.75 10.65
CA ALA A 423 -13.10 17.07 12.07
C ALA A 423 -11.65 17.29 12.52
N LYS A 424 -11.47 18.10 13.55
CA LYS A 424 -10.16 18.40 14.14
C LYS A 424 -9.66 17.23 14.98
N THR A 425 -8.43 16.77 14.74
CA THR A 425 -7.78 15.83 15.64
C THR A 425 -7.55 16.48 16.99
N GLN A 426 -8.07 15.85 18.05
CA GLN A 426 -8.03 16.35 19.42
C GLN A 426 -6.70 16.01 20.11
N TYR A 427 -6.28 14.75 20.04
CA TYR A 427 -5.03 14.25 20.62
C TYR A 427 -4.05 13.87 19.51
N GLN A 428 -2.78 14.25 19.64
CA GLN A 428 -1.75 13.86 18.68
C GLN A 428 -1.05 12.59 19.14
N THR A 429 -0.44 11.90 18.17
CA THR A 429 0.43 10.78 18.45
C THR A 429 1.66 11.26 19.22
N SER A 430 2.00 10.57 20.32
CA SER A 430 3.23 10.89 21.06
C SER A 430 4.47 10.56 20.22
N ILE A 431 5.60 11.23 20.49
CA ILE A 431 6.84 10.93 19.76
C ILE A 431 7.30 9.48 19.99
N ILE A 432 7.00 8.91 21.15
CA ILE A 432 7.32 7.52 21.50
C ILE A 432 6.46 6.57 20.65
N HIS A 433 5.14 6.75 20.63
CA HIS A 433 4.24 5.94 19.80
C HIS A 433 4.57 6.07 18.31
N GLY A 434 4.84 7.28 17.86
CA GLY A 434 5.28 7.56 16.49
C GLY A 434 6.59 6.83 16.15
N PHE A 435 7.56 6.79 17.07
CA PHE A 435 8.79 6.02 16.89
C PHE A 435 8.57 4.50 16.92
N VAL A 436 7.69 3.99 17.79
CA VAL A 436 7.35 2.57 17.85
C VAL A 436 6.74 2.12 16.52
N ILE A 437 5.84 2.91 15.93
CA ILE A 437 5.17 2.61 14.66
C ILE A 437 6.10 2.80 13.47
N TRP A 438 6.66 4.01 13.30
CA TRP A 438 7.33 4.44 12.07
C TRP A 438 8.85 4.37 12.12
N GLY A 439 9.45 4.25 13.31
CA GLY A 439 10.91 4.20 13.50
C GLY A 439 11.63 3.21 12.58
N PRO A 440 11.16 1.95 12.43
CA PRO A 440 11.79 0.97 11.53
C PRO A 440 11.85 1.38 10.06
N LEU A 441 10.79 2.01 9.53
CA LEU A 441 10.75 2.48 8.15
C LEU A 441 11.49 3.81 7.95
N LEU A 442 11.38 4.71 8.93
CA LEU A 442 12.04 6.02 8.87
C LEU A 442 13.55 5.90 8.98
N ILE A 443 14.07 5.01 9.84
CA ILE A 443 15.52 4.76 9.92
C ILE A 443 16.08 4.14 8.63
N LEU A 444 15.28 3.42 7.86
CA LEU A 444 15.71 2.94 6.54
C LEU A 444 15.70 4.05 5.49
N SER A 445 14.64 4.87 5.47
CA SER A 445 14.37 5.82 4.38
C SER A 445 15.10 7.16 4.50
N ILE A 446 15.29 7.69 5.71
CA ILE A 446 15.86 9.03 5.95
C ILE A 446 17.29 9.23 5.37
N PRO A 447 18.25 8.29 5.45
CA PRO A 447 19.63 8.54 5.05
C PRO A 447 19.78 9.09 3.63
N LYS A 448 19.10 8.48 2.66
CA LYS A 448 19.18 8.92 1.27
C LYS A 448 18.45 10.22 1.03
N ILE A 449 17.33 10.46 1.71
CA ILE A 449 16.58 11.72 1.59
C ILE A 449 17.44 12.89 2.11
N MET A 450 18.05 12.73 3.29
CA MET A 450 18.93 13.75 3.89
C MET A 450 20.22 13.93 3.10
N SER A 451 20.86 12.84 2.69
CA SER A 451 22.05 12.91 1.84
C SER A 451 21.76 13.62 0.51
N THR A 452 20.58 13.40 -0.07
CA THR A 452 20.18 14.08 -1.31
C THR A 452 19.90 15.55 -1.05
N PHE A 453 19.23 15.91 0.04
CA PHE A 453 19.03 17.30 0.44
C PHE A 453 20.35 18.05 0.61
N TRP A 454 21.31 17.51 1.39
CA TRP A 454 22.59 18.17 1.67
C TRP A 454 23.50 18.30 0.44
N THR A 455 23.36 17.41 -0.54
CA THR A 455 24.16 17.44 -1.77
C THR A 455 23.49 18.18 -2.91
N THR A 456 22.21 18.55 -2.77
CA THR A 456 21.50 19.30 -3.81
C THR A 456 21.93 20.76 -3.78
N PRO A 457 22.53 21.29 -4.85
CA PRO A 457 22.96 22.68 -4.90
C PRO A 457 21.76 23.64 -4.95
N ILE A 458 21.88 24.78 -4.27
CA ILE A 458 20.86 25.84 -4.27
C ILE A 458 20.63 26.33 -5.70
N SER A 459 19.37 26.32 -6.14
CA SER A 459 18.95 26.82 -7.46
C SER A 459 18.90 28.35 -7.47
N THR A 460 19.06 28.98 -8.65
CA THR A 460 18.78 30.41 -8.83
C THR A 460 17.32 30.75 -8.53
N ALA A 461 16.40 29.80 -8.72
CA ALA A 461 14.98 29.90 -8.41
C ALA A 461 14.63 29.46 -6.97
N TRP A 462 15.58 29.42 -6.02
CA TRP A 462 15.34 28.88 -4.68
C TRP A 462 14.16 29.52 -3.94
N LYS A 463 13.92 30.83 -4.10
CA LYS A 463 12.77 31.51 -3.47
C LYS A 463 11.45 30.93 -3.95
N TYR A 464 11.36 30.65 -5.26
CA TYR A 464 10.18 30.03 -5.86
C TYR A 464 10.01 28.58 -5.37
N HIS A 465 11.11 27.81 -5.30
CA HIS A 465 11.06 26.43 -4.80
C HIS A 465 10.62 26.35 -3.33
N VAL A 466 11.17 27.22 -2.48
CA VAL A 466 10.79 27.33 -1.07
C VAL A 466 9.33 27.73 -0.94
N SER A 467 8.87 28.70 -1.73
CA SER A 467 7.47 29.16 -1.70
C SER A 467 6.48 28.05 -2.08
N ILE A 468 6.74 27.30 -3.15
CA ILE A 468 5.89 26.16 -3.52
C ILE A 468 5.93 25.08 -2.44
N SER A 469 7.11 24.72 -1.95
CA SER A 469 7.25 23.69 -0.91
C SER A 469 6.49 24.07 0.35
N PHE A 470 6.61 25.33 0.77
CA PHE A 470 5.87 25.88 1.89
C PHE A 470 4.36 25.85 1.63
N ALA A 471 3.91 26.24 0.44
CA ALA A 471 2.50 26.20 0.08
C ALA A 471 1.94 24.76 0.18
N VAL A 472 2.58 23.78 -0.45
CA VAL A 472 2.17 22.36 -0.42
C VAL A 472 2.01 21.85 1.02
N ILE A 473 2.95 22.20 1.89
CA ILE A 473 2.99 21.67 3.25
C ILE A 473 2.09 22.46 4.19
N SER A 474 1.85 23.74 3.91
CA SER A 474 0.90 24.54 4.65
C SER A 474 -0.54 24.11 4.41
N ILE A 475 -0.88 23.45 3.29
CA ILE A 475 -2.26 23.08 2.97
C ILE A 475 -2.93 22.25 4.09
N PRO A 476 -2.36 21.12 4.57
CA PRO A 476 -2.96 20.37 5.68
C PRO A 476 -3.12 21.19 6.97
N TRP A 477 -2.16 22.08 7.26
CA TRP A 477 -2.23 22.98 8.42
C TRP A 477 -3.34 24.04 8.25
N ILE A 478 -3.45 24.64 7.06
CA ILE A 478 -4.51 25.60 6.73
C ILE A 478 -5.88 24.93 6.87
N ILE A 479 -6.06 23.72 6.31
CA ILE A 479 -7.31 22.96 6.46
C ILE A 479 -7.64 22.79 7.95
N ARG A 480 -6.66 22.39 8.77
CA ARG A 480 -6.84 22.27 10.22
C ARG A 480 -7.28 23.58 10.90
N PHE A 481 -6.72 24.71 10.50
CA PHE A 481 -7.11 26.01 11.07
C PHE A 481 -8.50 26.47 10.60
N LEU A 482 -8.93 26.09 9.39
CA LEU A 482 -10.23 26.44 8.84
C LEU A 482 -11.40 25.62 9.41
N ILE A 483 -11.16 24.41 9.90
CA ILE A 483 -12.21 23.62 10.55
C ILE A 483 -12.65 24.37 11.83
N PRO A 484 -13.96 24.50 12.14
CA PRO A 484 -14.43 25.12 13.39
C PRO A 484 -13.91 24.40 14.65
N GLU A 485 -13.75 25.11 15.77
CA GLU A 485 -13.19 24.53 17.01
C GLU A 485 -14.08 23.44 17.62
N ALA A 486 -13.50 22.25 17.81
CA ALA A 486 -13.71 21.47 19.02
C ALA A 486 -12.66 21.94 20.04
N SER A 487 -13.03 22.04 21.31
CA SER A 487 -12.13 22.39 22.42
C SER A 487 -10.80 21.63 22.30
N ILE A 488 -9.68 22.34 22.10
CA ILE A 488 -8.36 21.71 22.09
C ILE A 488 -8.05 21.34 23.53
N ASN A 489 -8.08 20.04 23.86
CA ASN A 489 -7.62 19.57 25.16
C ASN A 489 -6.10 19.75 25.23
N SER A 490 -5.66 20.66 26.10
CA SER A 490 -4.25 21.02 26.30
C SER A 490 -3.42 19.92 26.96
N ASP A 491 -4.08 18.91 27.54
CA ASP A 491 -3.44 17.95 28.43
C ASP A 491 -2.76 16.80 27.65
N GLY A 492 -3.05 16.66 26.35
CA GLY A 492 -2.53 15.61 25.47
C GLY A 492 -1.15 15.89 24.84
N PRO A 493 -0.57 14.91 24.11
CA PRO A 493 0.64 15.12 23.34
C PRO A 493 0.45 16.28 22.36
N SER A 494 1.44 17.17 22.29
CA SER A 494 1.35 18.35 21.44
C SER A 494 1.71 18.06 19.98
N MET A 495 1.17 18.89 19.08
CA MET A 495 1.55 18.93 17.65
C MET A 495 3.06 19.09 17.41
N VAL A 496 3.78 19.73 18.36
CA VAL A 496 5.24 19.94 18.26
C VAL A 496 6.00 18.62 18.39
N GLY A 497 5.42 17.62 19.07
CA GLY A 497 6.04 16.32 19.30
C GLY A 497 6.25 15.50 18.02
N PHE A 498 5.18 14.93 17.48
CA PHE A 498 5.27 14.02 16.33
C PHE A 498 4.94 14.71 14.99
N ALA A 499 3.86 15.49 14.92
CA ALA A 499 3.39 16.10 13.67
C ALA A 499 4.39 17.11 13.08
N PHE A 500 5.05 17.91 13.93
CA PHE A 500 6.02 18.91 13.48
C PHE A 500 7.30 18.31 12.86
N PRO A 501 7.97 17.30 13.46
CA PRO A 501 9.04 16.58 12.78
C PRO A 501 8.65 15.98 11.43
N ILE A 502 7.44 15.39 11.32
CA ILE A 502 6.94 14.85 10.04
C ILE A 502 6.74 15.99 9.02
N THR A 503 6.24 17.14 9.46
CA THR A 503 6.12 18.36 8.63
C THR A 503 7.48 18.81 8.10
N ILE A 504 8.53 18.82 8.93
CA ILE A 504 9.90 19.16 8.53
C ILE A 504 10.44 18.16 7.50
N LEU A 505 10.26 16.86 7.72
CA LEU A 505 10.70 15.83 6.77
C LEU A 505 9.98 15.95 5.43
N CYS A 506 8.68 16.25 5.45
CA CYS A 506 7.91 16.57 4.26
C CYS A 506 8.47 17.80 3.53
N PHE A 507 8.86 18.85 4.27
CA PHE A 507 9.44 20.07 3.72
C PHE A 507 10.78 19.85 3.05
N ILE A 508 11.68 19.17 3.75
CA ILE A 508 13.00 18.84 3.22
C ILE A 508 12.86 18.02 1.93
N SER A 509 12.02 16.99 1.94
CA SER A 509 11.84 16.12 0.76
C SER A 509 11.17 16.84 -0.41
N THR A 510 10.13 17.63 -0.18
CA THR A 510 9.43 18.41 -1.22
C THR A 510 10.33 19.51 -1.82
N LEU A 511 11.08 20.23 -0.99
CA LEU A 511 12.02 21.24 -1.45
C LEU A 511 13.13 20.64 -2.31
N THR A 512 13.68 19.50 -1.87
CA THR A 512 14.69 18.75 -2.62
C THR A 512 14.13 18.24 -3.94
N LEU A 513 12.90 17.69 -3.94
CA LEU A 513 12.19 17.21 -5.12
C LEU A 513 12.05 18.30 -6.18
N ILE A 514 11.49 19.45 -5.78
CA ILE A 514 11.23 20.57 -6.70
C ILE A 514 12.56 21.10 -7.25
N THR A 515 13.56 21.27 -6.37
CA THR A 515 14.86 21.78 -6.76
C THR A 515 15.59 20.86 -7.75
N LEU A 516 15.63 19.55 -7.48
CA LEU A 516 16.25 18.60 -8.39
C LEU A 516 15.50 18.48 -9.70
N THR A 517 14.17 18.43 -9.66
CA THR A 517 13.37 18.27 -10.88
C THR A 517 13.49 19.48 -11.80
N SER A 518 13.51 20.70 -11.25
CA SER A 518 13.73 21.92 -12.03
C SER A 518 15.14 22.00 -12.65
N ARG A 519 16.15 21.41 -12.01
CA ARG A 519 17.56 21.49 -12.46
C ARG A 519 17.99 20.36 -13.39
N GLU A 520 17.66 19.13 -13.01
CA GLU A 520 18.14 17.90 -13.66
C GLU A 520 17.04 17.21 -14.48
N GLY A 521 15.81 17.69 -14.39
CA GLY A 521 14.64 17.05 -14.97
C GLY A 521 14.06 15.92 -14.11
N LEU A 522 13.00 15.28 -14.61
CA LEU A 522 12.32 14.19 -13.92
C LEU A 522 13.15 12.89 -13.96
N SER A 523 13.62 12.44 -12.79
CA SER A 523 14.50 11.27 -12.65
C SER A 523 13.97 10.26 -11.63
N ASP A 524 14.55 9.05 -11.55
CA ASP A 524 14.19 8.06 -10.51
C ASP A 524 14.39 8.62 -9.09
N ARG A 525 15.42 9.45 -8.89
CA ARG A 525 15.67 10.14 -7.60
C ARG A 525 14.52 11.08 -7.24
N SER A 526 14.02 11.84 -8.22
CA SER A 526 12.85 12.72 -8.04
C SER A 526 11.61 11.90 -7.67
N LEU A 527 11.37 10.76 -8.34
CA LEU A 527 10.21 9.92 -8.05
C LEU A 527 10.27 9.32 -6.64
N VAL A 528 11.44 8.91 -6.16
CA VAL A 528 11.58 8.42 -4.78
C VAL A 528 11.33 9.54 -3.76
N LEU A 529 11.76 10.78 -4.04
CA LEU A 529 11.46 11.93 -3.20
C LEU A 529 9.97 12.27 -3.20
N SER A 530 9.26 12.14 -4.33
CA SER A 530 7.82 12.36 -4.39
C SER A 530 7.04 11.28 -3.64
N ILE A 531 7.47 10.01 -3.74
CA ILE A 531 6.91 8.91 -2.93
C ILE A 531 7.11 9.19 -1.44
N PHE A 532 8.32 9.58 -1.02
CA PHE A 532 8.59 9.90 0.38
C PHE A 532 7.78 11.10 0.88
N SER A 533 7.68 12.17 0.07
CA SER A 533 6.88 13.35 0.41
C SER A 533 5.40 13.00 0.58
N LEU A 534 4.86 12.17 -0.31
CA LEU A 534 3.49 11.66 -0.20
C LEU A 534 3.30 10.82 1.06
N SER A 535 4.23 9.92 1.39
CA SER A 535 4.19 9.17 2.65
C SER A 535 4.15 10.08 3.88
N MET A 536 4.96 11.15 3.91
CA MET A 536 4.95 12.10 5.03
C MET A 536 3.61 12.84 5.13
N LEU A 537 3.00 13.22 4.00
CA LEU A 537 1.66 13.83 3.99
C LEU A 537 0.59 12.87 4.51
N LEU A 538 0.62 11.60 4.10
CA LEU A 538 -0.33 10.59 4.56
C LEU A 538 -0.22 10.33 6.07
N ILE A 539 0.99 10.41 6.63
CA ILE A 539 1.24 10.31 8.07
C ILE A 539 0.80 11.58 8.81
N LEU A 540 1.02 12.75 8.20
CA LEU A 540 0.73 14.05 8.81
C LEU A 540 -0.77 14.37 8.88
N ILE A 541 -1.53 14.06 7.83
CA ILE A 541 -2.96 14.38 7.74
C ILE A 541 -3.74 13.97 9.00
N PRO A 542 -3.74 12.70 9.46
CA PRO A 542 -4.51 12.28 10.63
C PRO A 542 -4.03 12.90 11.96
N GLU A 543 -2.82 13.45 12.01
CA GLU A 543 -2.37 14.21 13.18
C GLU A 543 -3.03 15.57 13.27
N LEU A 544 -3.40 16.15 12.12
CA LEU A 544 -4.01 17.47 12.02
C LEU A 544 -5.53 17.37 12.04
N PHE A 545 -6.12 16.62 11.11
CA PHE A 545 -7.55 16.46 10.95
C PHE A 545 -7.91 15.06 10.45
N TYR A 546 -9.17 14.68 10.63
CA TYR A 546 -9.68 13.40 10.18
C TYR A 546 -11.03 13.56 9.50
N VAL A 547 -11.43 12.56 8.73
CA VAL A 547 -12.78 12.47 8.17
C VAL A 547 -13.69 11.89 9.26
N GLY A 548 -14.68 12.66 9.68
CA GLY A 548 -15.64 12.29 10.71
C GLY A 548 -16.59 11.20 10.22
N ASP A 549 -16.86 10.25 11.11
CA ASP A 549 -17.77 9.14 10.93
C ASP A 549 -18.31 8.69 12.29
N VAL A 550 -19.04 7.57 12.30
CA VAL A 550 -19.71 6.99 13.48
C VAL A 550 -18.83 6.76 14.71
N TYR A 551 -17.50 6.67 14.56
CA TYR A 551 -16.60 6.44 15.69
C TYR A 551 -16.21 7.73 16.43
N GLY A 552 -16.45 8.91 15.85
CA GLY A 552 -16.15 10.19 16.48
C GLY A 552 -14.67 10.43 16.77
N ASN A 553 -13.77 9.68 16.15
CA ASN A 553 -12.32 9.82 16.29
C ASN A 553 -11.58 9.55 14.97
N ARG A 554 -10.24 9.67 14.99
CA ARG A 554 -9.43 9.60 13.77
C ARG A 554 -9.12 8.19 13.27
N MET A 555 -9.63 7.13 13.90
CA MET A 555 -9.14 5.76 13.64
C MET A 555 -9.24 5.37 12.15
N ASN A 556 -10.38 5.61 11.50
CA ASN A 556 -10.56 5.30 10.09
C ASN A 556 -9.60 6.07 9.19
N THR A 557 -9.36 7.36 9.48
CA THR A 557 -8.39 8.14 8.72
C THR A 557 -6.96 7.63 8.94
N VAL A 558 -6.61 7.27 10.17
CA VAL A 558 -5.28 6.74 10.51
C VAL A 558 -5.01 5.45 9.75
N PHE A 559 -5.78 4.37 9.95
CA PHE A 559 -5.41 3.10 9.34
C PHE A 559 -5.57 3.11 7.81
N LYS A 560 -6.52 3.86 7.24
CA LYS A 560 -6.68 3.95 5.77
C LYS A 560 -5.55 4.74 5.08
N LEU A 561 -4.91 5.70 5.75
CA LEU A 561 -3.76 6.45 5.21
C LEU A 561 -2.40 5.86 5.62
N TYR A 562 -2.29 5.30 6.83
CA TYR A 562 -1.07 4.67 7.31
C TYR A 562 -0.71 3.43 6.50
N TYR A 563 -1.70 2.63 6.10
CA TYR A 563 -1.47 1.41 5.33
C TYR A 563 -0.72 1.67 4.00
N PRO A 564 -1.18 2.56 3.09
CA PRO A 564 -0.40 2.90 1.90
C PRO A 564 0.90 3.63 2.22
N ALA A 565 0.96 4.46 3.27
CA ALA A 565 2.20 5.13 3.67
C ALA A 565 3.31 4.13 4.06
N TRP A 566 2.96 3.02 4.72
CA TRP A 566 3.86 1.92 5.05
C TRP A 566 4.47 1.31 3.79
N ILE A 567 3.62 0.94 2.83
CA ILE A 567 4.04 0.34 1.54
C ILE A 567 4.97 1.28 0.77
N LEU A 568 4.63 2.56 0.68
CA LEU A 568 5.44 3.58 0.00
C LEU A 568 6.81 3.78 0.69
N LEU A 569 6.84 3.80 2.03
CA LEU A 569 8.09 3.93 2.78
C LEU A 569 8.98 2.70 2.68
N SER A 570 8.44 1.49 2.49
CA SER A 570 9.24 0.28 2.22
C SER A 570 10.06 0.42 0.92
N ILE A 571 9.48 1.04 -0.10
CA ILE A 571 10.18 1.35 -1.37
C ILE A 571 11.29 2.37 -1.12
N CYS A 572 10.98 3.48 -0.43
CA CYS A 572 11.97 4.52 -0.10
C CYS A 572 13.11 4.00 0.78
N GLY A 573 12.79 3.16 1.77
CA GLY A 573 13.72 2.55 2.71
C GLY A 573 14.72 1.64 2.00
N SER A 574 14.23 0.79 1.10
CA SER A 574 15.10 -0.07 0.29
C SER A 574 15.97 0.72 -0.68
N TYR A 575 15.41 1.72 -1.37
CA TYR A 575 16.19 2.59 -2.24
C TYR A 575 17.31 3.28 -1.45
N SER A 576 17.01 3.78 -0.26
CA SER A 576 17.99 4.38 0.64
C SER A 576 19.07 3.38 1.08
N ALA A 577 18.67 2.17 1.47
CA ALA A 577 19.57 1.09 1.85
C ALA A 577 20.55 0.72 0.71
N TYR A 578 20.09 0.67 -0.54
CA TYR A 578 20.97 0.42 -1.70
C TYR A 578 22.10 1.45 -1.79
N TYR A 579 21.78 2.75 -1.74
CA TYR A 579 22.79 3.80 -1.83
C TYR A 579 23.70 3.86 -0.60
N TRP A 580 23.20 3.48 0.57
CA TRP A 580 23.99 3.34 1.79
C TRP A 580 25.03 2.21 1.67
N LEU A 581 24.58 1.02 1.26
CA LEU A 581 25.40 -0.18 1.13
C LEU A 581 26.40 -0.07 -0.04
N ALA A 582 25.99 0.54 -1.16
CA ALA A 582 26.88 0.81 -2.30
C ALA A 582 27.95 1.90 -1.99
N GLY A 583 27.89 2.56 -0.83
CA GLY A 583 28.88 3.55 -0.43
C GLY A 583 28.77 4.91 -1.14
N TYR A 584 27.59 5.21 -1.72
CA TYR A 584 27.28 6.52 -2.28
C TYR A 584 26.92 7.55 -1.20
N ILE A 585 26.54 7.09 0.00
CA ILE A 585 26.35 7.95 1.18
C ILE A 585 27.59 7.79 2.08
N ARG A 586 28.32 8.89 2.29
CA ARG A 586 29.62 8.89 2.99
C ARG A 586 29.63 9.85 4.19
N PRO A 587 28.94 9.51 5.30
CA PRO A 587 29.12 10.25 6.54
C PRO A 587 30.49 9.92 7.15
N GLN A 588 30.85 10.58 8.26
CA GLN A 588 32.04 10.22 9.03
C GLN A 588 32.02 8.73 9.39
N LYS A 589 33.17 8.05 9.24
CA LYS A 589 33.29 6.59 9.33
C LYS A 589 32.69 6.02 10.62
N PHE A 590 32.96 6.66 11.77
CA PHE A 590 32.40 6.27 13.06
C PHE A 590 30.87 6.34 13.10
N LEU A 591 30.29 7.47 12.66
CA LEU A 591 28.84 7.66 12.57
C LEU A 591 28.17 6.65 11.63
N LYS A 592 28.85 6.28 10.53
CA LYS A 592 28.36 5.24 9.60
C LYS A 592 28.16 3.90 10.32
N TYR A 593 29.15 3.46 11.11
CA TYR A 593 29.06 2.19 11.81
C TYR A 593 27.99 2.20 12.90
N ILE A 594 27.93 3.25 13.71
CA ILE A 594 26.87 3.41 14.73
C ILE A 594 25.51 3.37 14.07
N TYR A 595 25.29 4.17 13.02
CA TYR A 595 24.01 4.21 12.35
C TYR A 595 23.61 2.85 11.76
N THR A 596 24.54 2.18 11.07
CA THR A 596 24.29 0.86 10.46
C THR A 596 23.96 -0.17 11.54
N PHE A 597 24.66 -0.15 12.66
CA PHE A 597 24.43 -1.05 13.78
C PHE A 597 23.05 -0.80 14.42
N THR A 598 22.74 0.46 14.76
CA THR A 598 21.45 0.84 15.34
C THR A 598 20.28 0.54 14.40
N ALA A 599 20.42 0.85 13.10
CA ALA A 599 19.42 0.51 12.10
C ALA A 599 19.23 -1.01 11.98
N GLY A 600 20.32 -1.77 11.95
CA GLY A 600 20.27 -3.24 11.93
C GLY A 600 19.51 -3.81 13.12
N ILE A 601 19.75 -3.30 14.34
CA ILE A 601 19.02 -3.72 15.55
C ILE A 601 17.53 -3.37 15.45
N ILE A 602 17.19 -2.13 15.12
CA ILE A 602 15.79 -1.68 15.04
C ILE A 602 15.01 -2.50 14.02
N ILE A 603 15.62 -2.79 12.86
CA ILE A 603 15.00 -3.62 11.82
C ILE A 603 14.82 -5.05 12.32
N LEU A 604 15.83 -5.64 12.97
CA LEU A 604 15.73 -6.98 13.55
C LEU A 604 14.58 -7.06 14.57
N CYS A 605 14.47 -6.08 15.46
CA CYS A 605 13.36 -5.96 16.43
C CYS A 605 12.01 -5.83 15.72
N ALA A 606 11.92 -5.09 14.62
CA ALA A 606 10.68 -4.93 13.86
C ALA A 606 10.24 -6.23 13.14
N PHE A 607 11.19 -7.08 12.74
CA PHE A 607 10.89 -8.40 12.16
C PHE A 607 10.50 -9.46 13.19
N TYR A 608 10.69 -9.21 14.48
CA TYR A 608 10.31 -10.15 15.55
C TYR A 608 8.80 -10.43 15.59
N TYR A 609 7.98 -9.41 15.33
CA TYR A 609 6.52 -9.50 15.43
C TYR A 609 5.95 -10.64 14.58
N ALA A 610 6.36 -10.73 13.31
CA ALA A 610 5.74 -11.66 12.36
C ALA A 610 5.82 -13.14 12.77
N PRO A 611 7.01 -13.72 13.04
CA PRO A 611 7.10 -15.10 13.49
C PRO A 611 6.44 -15.32 14.86
N ALA A 612 6.59 -14.39 15.80
CA ALA A 612 6.02 -14.53 17.15
C ALA A 612 4.48 -14.52 17.13
N ALA A 613 3.88 -13.58 16.39
CA ALA A 613 2.44 -13.45 16.25
C ALA A 613 1.84 -14.64 15.47
N THR A 614 2.49 -15.05 14.36
CA THR A 614 2.04 -16.22 13.59
C THR A 614 2.02 -17.47 14.46
N MET A 615 3.10 -17.75 15.18
CA MET A 615 3.18 -18.93 16.03
C MET A 615 2.17 -18.88 17.18
N THR A 616 1.87 -17.70 17.72
CA THR A 616 0.81 -17.55 18.74
C THR A 616 -0.54 -17.89 18.14
N LYS A 617 -0.90 -17.28 17.01
CA LYS A 617 -2.18 -17.48 16.34
C LYS A 617 -2.40 -18.93 15.90
N LEU A 618 -1.35 -19.59 15.39
CA LEU A 618 -1.43 -21.02 15.03
C LEU A 618 -1.67 -21.94 16.25
N ASN A 619 -1.24 -21.55 17.45
CA ASN A 619 -1.54 -22.32 18.68
C ASN A 619 -2.92 -22.00 19.25
N GLU A 620 -3.46 -20.81 18.98
CA GLU A 620 -4.83 -20.40 19.35
C GLU A 620 -5.87 -20.95 18.36
N SER A 621 -5.45 -21.39 17.17
CA SER A 621 -6.30 -22.00 16.14
C SER A 621 -6.85 -23.34 16.65
N ASP A 622 -8.18 -23.43 16.74
CA ASP A 622 -8.92 -24.65 17.06
C ASP A 622 -8.90 -25.65 15.86
N ILE A 623 -7.73 -26.05 15.37
CA ILE A 623 -7.61 -27.31 14.61
C ILE A 623 -7.64 -28.45 15.64
N SER A 624 -8.79 -28.59 16.31
CA SER A 624 -9.26 -29.84 16.87
C SER A 624 -10.34 -30.37 15.92
N GLY A 625 -9.87 -30.86 14.77
CA GLY A 625 -10.61 -31.75 13.89
C GLY A 625 -9.91 -33.11 13.87
#